data_AF-A0A520JAL6-F1
#
_entry.id   AF-A0A520JAL6-F1
#
_cell.length_a   1.000
_cell.length_b   1.000
_cell.length_c   1.000
_cell.angle_alpha   90.00
_cell.angle_beta   90.00
_cell.angle_gamma   90.00
#
_symmetry.space_group_name_H-M   'P 1'
#
loop_
_entity.id
_entity.type
_entity.pdbx_description
1 polymer ?
#
loop_
_entity_poly.entity_id
_entity_poly.type
_entity_poly.pdbx_seq_one_letter_code
_entity_poly.pdbx_strand_id
1 'polypeptide(L)'
;MDLSVFIVRHGNTFAPGEPARRIGAATDLALVESGIAQADALGLAFAHAGTGFDRALAAPIRRAGSPGANVLPCRTMKTLRSMKT
;
A
#
# COMPACT_ATOMS: atom_id res chain seq x y z
N MET A 1 -1.10 -18.36 18.53
CA MET A 1 -0.17 -17.65 17.63
C MET A 1 -1.08 -16.90 16.71
N ASP A 2 -1.25 -15.63 16.99
CA ASP A 2 -2.45 -14.91 16.58
C ASP A 2 -2.13 -14.12 15.31
N LEU A 3 -3.00 -14.24 14.32
CA LEU A 3 -2.83 -13.57 13.03
C LEU A 3 -3.60 -12.25 13.05
N SER A 4 -2.87 -11.14 12.98
CA SER A 4 -3.45 -9.81 12.80
C SER A 4 -3.38 -9.42 11.32
N VAL A 5 -4.52 -9.04 10.75
CA VAL A 5 -4.63 -8.59 9.36
C VAL A 5 -5.15 -7.17 9.33
N PHE A 6 -4.45 -6.30 8.60
CA PHE A 6 -4.89 -4.93 8.35
C PHE A 6 -5.36 -4.82 6.90
N ILE A 7 -6.58 -4.31 6.71
CA ILE A 7 -7.14 -4.04 5.39
C ILE A 7 -7.19 -2.52 5.20
N VAL A 8 -6.43 -2.03 4.21
CA VAL A 8 -6.33 -0.61 3.90
C VAL A 8 -6.92 -0.33 2.53
N ARG A 9 -7.61 0.80 2.39
CA ARG A 9 -8.06 1.29 1.08
C ARG A 9 -7.02 2.25 0.52
N HIS A 10 -6.94 2.33 -0.80
CA HIS A 10 -6.09 3.32 -1.46
C HIS A 10 -6.52 4.75 -1.15
N GLY A 11 -5.60 5.70 -1.29
CA GLY A 11 -5.89 7.12 -1.18
C GLY A 11 -6.71 7.67 -2.36
N ASN A 12 -6.95 8.97 -2.35
CA ASN A 12 -7.71 9.65 -3.39
C ASN A 12 -7.14 9.43 -4.80
N THR A 13 -8.02 9.22 -5.78
CA THR A 13 -7.69 9.05 -7.22
C THR A 13 -8.32 10.11 -8.12
N PHE A 14 -9.12 11.01 -7.53
CA PHE A 14 -9.74 12.15 -8.20
C PHE A 14 -9.30 13.43 -7.50
N ALA A 15 -9.03 14.47 -8.28
CA ALA A 15 -8.68 15.77 -7.72
C ALA A 15 -9.91 16.46 -7.08
N PRO A 16 -9.72 17.42 -6.17
CA PRO A 16 -10.82 18.23 -5.67
C PRO A 16 -11.60 18.87 -6.82
N GLY A 17 -12.92 18.68 -6.83
CA GLY A 17 -13.81 19.21 -7.88
C GLY A 17 -13.82 18.39 -9.19
N GLU A 18 -12.99 17.36 -9.33
CA GLU A 18 -13.09 16.43 -10.45
C GLU A 18 -14.34 15.55 -10.31
N PRO A 19 -15.20 15.44 -11.34
CA PRO A 19 -16.37 14.60 -11.26
C PRO A 19 -15.96 13.13 -11.14
N ALA A 20 -16.52 12.44 -10.15
CA ALA A 20 -16.33 11.01 -10.00
C ALA A 20 -16.84 10.29 -11.26
N ARG A 21 -16.04 9.37 -11.78
CA ARG A 21 -16.41 8.53 -12.93
C ARG A 21 -16.41 7.06 -12.56
N ARG A 22 -17.16 6.24 -13.30
CA ARG A 22 -17.14 4.79 -13.12
C ARG A 22 -15.74 4.25 -13.43
N ILE A 23 -15.14 3.57 -12.46
CA ILE A 23 -13.85 2.90 -12.60
C ILE A 23 -14.11 1.42 -12.84
N GLY A 24 -13.78 0.94 -14.04
CA GLY A 24 -13.95 -0.45 -14.45
C GLY A 24 -12.62 -1.20 -14.57
N ALA A 25 -12.69 -2.44 -15.07
CA ALA A 25 -11.52 -3.31 -15.24
C ALA A 25 -10.43 -2.72 -16.15
N ALA A 26 -10.78 -1.88 -17.12
CA ALA A 26 -9.85 -1.21 -18.01
C ALA A 26 -9.26 0.09 -17.44
N THR A 27 -9.57 0.45 -16.19
CA THR A 27 -9.24 1.76 -15.64
C THR A 27 -8.21 1.66 -14.51
N ASP A 28 -6.98 2.05 -14.84
CA ASP A 28 -5.85 2.04 -13.92
C ASP A 28 -5.39 3.46 -13.55
N LEU A 29 -6.20 4.14 -12.73
CA LEU A 29 -5.87 5.47 -12.23
C LEU A 29 -4.76 5.42 -11.17
N ALA A 30 -3.87 6.40 -11.25
CA ALA A 30 -2.92 6.71 -10.18
C ALA A 30 -3.61 7.46 -9.03
N LEU A 31 -2.93 7.52 -7.88
CA LEU A 31 -3.29 8.44 -6.82
C LEU A 31 -3.05 9.89 -7.28
N VAL A 32 -3.90 10.79 -6.81
CA VAL A 32 -3.60 12.23 -6.85
C VAL A 32 -2.73 12.61 -5.66
N GLU A 33 -2.18 13.84 -5.65
CA GLU A 33 -1.29 14.34 -4.59
C GLU A 33 -1.83 14.07 -3.18
N SER A 34 -3.12 14.39 -2.95
CA SER A 34 -3.77 14.12 -1.66
C SER A 34 -3.84 12.64 -1.31
N GLY A 35 -3.95 11.76 -2.30
CA GLY A 35 -3.93 10.31 -2.11
C GLY A 35 -2.55 9.77 -1.75
N ILE A 36 -1.49 10.36 -2.33
CA ILE A 36 -0.11 10.05 -1.96
C ILE A 36 0.16 10.49 -0.51
N ALA A 37 -0.21 11.72 -0.16
CA ALA A 37 -0.07 12.23 1.21
C ALA A 37 -0.82 11.38 2.24
N GLN A 38 -2.02 10.87 1.90
CA GLN A 38 -2.75 9.91 2.74
C GLN A 38 -1.99 8.60 2.95
N ALA A 39 -1.37 8.07 1.89
CA ALA A 39 -0.60 6.84 1.96
C ALA A 39 0.65 7.02 2.85
N ASP A 40 1.36 8.13 2.70
CA ASP A 40 2.53 8.46 3.53
C ASP A 40 2.15 8.66 5.00
N ALA A 41 1.06 9.38 5.27
CA ALA A 41 0.54 9.57 6.63
C ALA A 41 0.16 8.25 7.30
N LEU A 42 -0.41 7.31 6.55
CA LEU A 42 -0.74 5.97 7.05
C LEU A 42 0.52 5.16 7.40
N GLY A 43 1.55 5.22 6.55
CA GLY A 43 2.83 4.57 6.84
C GLY A 43 3.49 5.12 8.10
N LEU A 44 3.49 6.44 8.28
CA LEU A 44 3.97 7.10 9.49
C LEU A 44 3.15 6.70 10.74
N ALA A 45 1.83 6.58 10.62
CA ALA A 45 0.97 6.16 11.72
C ALA A 45 1.31 4.73 12.19
N PHE A 46 1.55 3.80 11.26
CA PHE A 46 2.00 2.45 11.62
C PHE A 46 3.39 2.45 12.28
N ALA A 47 4.32 3.25 11.76
CA ALA A 47 5.65 3.39 12.34
C ALA A 47 5.60 3.95 13.78
N HIS A 48 4.81 5.01 14.01
CA HIS A 48 4.60 5.59 15.33
C HIS A 48 3.94 4.62 16.31
N ALA A 49 3.03 3.76 15.83
CA ALA A 49 2.40 2.73 16.63
C ALA A 49 3.32 1.51 16.91
N GLY A 50 4.50 1.45 16.30
CA GLY A 50 5.40 0.29 16.40
C GLY A 50 4.91 -0.95 15.64
N THR A 51 3.99 -0.79 14.69
CA THR A 51 3.40 -1.89 13.93
C THR A 51 4.33 -2.31 12.79
N GLY A 52 4.96 -3.48 12.93
CA GLY A 52 5.71 -4.15 11.87
C GLY A 52 4.83 -5.11 11.06
N PHE A 53 5.19 -5.35 9.81
CA PHE A 53 4.47 -6.28 8.93
C PHE A 53 5.43 -7.31 8.35
N ASP A 54 5.06 -8.59 8.46
CA ASP A 54 5.80 -9.68 7.81
C ASP A 54 5.62 -9.65 6.30
N ARG A 55 4.41 -9.30 5.83
CA ARG A 55 4.05 -9.18 4.41
C ARG A 55 3.09 -8.03 4.15
N ALA A 56 3.26 -7.41 2.99
CA ALA A 56 2.35 -6.45 2.41
C ALA A 56 1.86 -6.98 1.05
N LEU A 57 0.55 -6.97 0.83
CA LEU A 57 -0.07 -7.46 -0.41
C LEU A 57 -0.87 -6.31 -1.05
N ALA A 58 -0.71 -6.12 -2.36
CA ALA A 58 -1.43 -5.13 -3.13
C ALA A 58 -1.89 -5.72 -4.48
N ALA A 59 -3.01 -5.25 -4.99
CA ALA A 59 -3.46 -5.59 -6.34
C ALA A 59 -2.54 -4.92 -7.39
N PRO A 60 -2.40 -5.50 -8.60
CA PRO A 60 -1.54 -4.95 -9.66
C PRO A 60 -2.20 -3.75 -10.37
N ILE A 61 -2.55 -2.70 -9.61
CA ILE A 61 -3.16 -1.46 -10.09
C ILE A 61 -2.48 -0.26 -9.42
N ARG A 62 -2.28 0.84 -10.15
CA ARG A 62 -1.50 2.02 -9.73
C ARG A 62 -1.98 2.65 -8.43
N ARG A 63 -3.29 2.71 -8.21
CA ARG A 63 -3.87 3.23 -6.95
C ARG A 63 -3.60 2.35 -5.73
N ALA A 64 -3.38 1.05 -5.89
CA ALA A 64 -3.06 0.15 -4.78
C ALA A 64 -1.59 0.23 -4.34
N GLY A 65 -0.75 0.93 -5.11
CA GLY A 65 0.63 1.22 -4.78
C GLY A 65 1.43 1.62 -6.01
N SER A 66 2.07 2.78 -5.97
CA SER A 66 3.18 3.06 -6.88
C SER A 66 4.43 2.31 -6.38
N PRO A 67 5.27 1.74 -7.27
CA PRO A 67 6.58 1.25 -6.90
C PRO A 67 7.43 2.45 -6.43
N GLY A 68 7.43 2.71 -5.12
CA GLY A 68 8.08 3.89 -4.54
C GLY A 68 7.34 4.53 -3.37
N ALA A 69 6.07 4.17 -3.12
CA ALA A 69 5.39 4.57 -1.89
C ALA A 69 5.99 3.77 -0.72
N ASN A 70 6.89 4.40 0.04
CA ASN A 70 7.61 3.89 1.22
C ASN A 70 6.67 3.60 2.43
N VAL A 71 5.47 3.09 2.17
CA VAL A 71 4.38 3.08 3.16
C VAL A 71 4.52 1.96 4.18
N LEU A 72 5.33 0.94 3.91
CA LEU A 72 5.53 -0.16 4.83
C LEU A 72 7.01 -0.52 4.85
N PRO A 73 7.72 -0.39 5.99
CA PRO A 73 8.98 -1.08 6.18
C PRO A 73 8.67 -2.59 6.23
N CYS A 74 8.44 -3.19 5.07
CA CYS A 74 8.37 -4.64 4.91
C CYS A 74 9.81 -5.13 5.10
N ARG A 75 10.09 -5.73 6.25
CA ARG A 75 11.34 -6.46 6.45
C ARG A 75 11.28 -7.64 5.50
N THR A 76 11.86 -7.49 4.31
CA THR A 76 12.00 -8.60 3.36
C THR A 76 12.77 -9.71 4.06
N MET A 77 12.07 -10.77 4.47
CA MET A 77 12.74 -12.03 4.76
C MET A 77 13.40 -12.45 3.45
N LYS A 78 14.71 -12.21 3.33
CA LYS A 78 15.57 -12.92 2.39
C LYS A 78 15.18 -14.38 2.47
N THR A 79 14.77 -14.92 1.33
CA THR A 79 14.34 -16.30 1.19
C THR A 79 15.45 -17.21 1.71
N LEU A 80 15.28 -17.80 2.90
CA LEU A 80 16.04 -18.98 3.31
C LEU A 80 15.56 -20.15 2.44
N ARG A 81 16.07 -20.23 1.22
CA ARG A 81 16.10 -21.45 0.42
C ARG A 81 17.38 -21.52 -0.40
N SER A 82 18.43 -22.05 0.23
CA SER A 82 19.27 -23.13 -0.31
C SER A 82 20.27 -23.52 0.79
N MET A 83 20.14 -24.73 1.37
CA MET A 83 21.06 -25.87 1.17
C MET A 83 22.37 -25.70 1.97
N LYS A 84 22.92 -26.68 2.66
CA LYS A 84 22.63 -28.09 3.02
C LYS A 84 23.72 -28.41 4.07
N THR A 85 23.49 -29.42 4.90
CA THR A 85 24.46 -30.15 5.78
C THR A 85 25.93 -29.79 5.66
#